data_AF-A0A2V9IU29-F1
#
_entry.id   AF-A0A2V9IU29-F1
#
_cell.length_a   1.000
_cell.length_b   1.000
_cell.length_c   1.000
_cell.angle_alpha   90.00
_cell.angle_beta   90.00
_cell.angle_gamma   90.00
#
_symmetry.space_group_name_H-M   'P 1'
#
loop_
_entity.id
_entity.type
_entity.pdbx_description
1 polymer ?
#
loop_
_entity_poly.entity_id
_entity_poly.type
_entity_poly.pdbx_seq_one_letter_code
_entity_poly.pdbx_strand_id
1 'polypeptide(L)'
;MPGGGPFIAEDRVVTLDVSRVPGDQLRIRIRPPAGFWAFNSFAVDYTSDESVRVETVPPAEARTDHGQSVLAELQGVDDSYYEMPRIGDCAYLRFPAPPSRSGMKRTVFLHSRGYYRLHLTGSGDPDTATLQQIQSEPDAAALFAAARFAAWRRNSQPASH
;
A
#
# COMPACT_ATOMS: atom_id res chain seq x y z
N MET A 1 -0.20 7.67 10.25
CA MET A 1 -0.45 7.24 8.85
C MET A 1 -0.13 5.76 8.77
N PRO A 2 -0.98 4.90 8.18
CA PRO A 2 -0.61 3.51 7.97
C PRO A 2 0.52 3.49 6.93
N GLY A 3 1.70 3.05 7.33
CA GLY A 3 2.84 2.90 6.45
C GLY A 3 2.60 1.70 5.53
N GLY A 4 2.45 1.95 4.23
CA GLY A 4 2.62 0.92 3.22
C GLY A 4 4.02 0.34 3.33
N GLY A 5 4.16 -0.96 3.03
CA GLY A 5 5.45 -1.66 3.09
C GLY A 5 6.54 -0.96 2.27
N PRO A 6 7.83 -1.29 2.53
CA PRO A 6 9.00 -0.47 2.18
C PRO A 6 9.27 -0.22 0.68
N PHE A 7 8.41 -0.69 -0.23
CA PHE A 7 8.59 -0.60 -1.67
C PHE A 7 7.33 -0.19 -2.46
N ILE A 8 6.25 0.22 -1.79
CA ILE A 8 5.03 0.59 -2.51
C ILE A 8 5.13 2.05 -2.97
N ALA A 9 5.39 2.23 -4.26
CA ALA A 9 4.99 3.46 -4.93
C ALA A 9 3.46 3.49 -4.97
N GLU A 10 2.86 4.54 -4.42
CA GLU A 10 1.42 4.71 -4.41
C GLU A 10 1.04 6.04 -5.05
N ASP A 11 -0.04 5.99 -5.84
CA ASP A 11 -0.70 7.21 -6.28
C ASP A 11 -1.57 7.72 -5.13
N ARG A 12 -1.42 9.00 -4.81
CA ARG A 12 -2.24 9.67 -3.80
C ARG A 12 -3.12 10.72 -4.45
N VAL A 13 -4.42 10.61 -4.22
CA VAL A 13 -5.40 11.65 -4.57
C VAL A 13 -5.72 12.44 -3.31
N VAL A 14 -5.62 13.76 -3.41
CA VAL A 14 -5.99 14.69 -2.34
C VAL A 14 -7.06 15.62 -2.88
N THR A 15 -8.25 15.58 -2.29
CA THR A 15 -9.33 16.51 -2.62
C THR A 15 -8.99 17.89 -2.05
N LEU A 16 -8.97 18.90 -2.92
CA LEU A 16 -8.73 20.29 -2.54
C LEU A 16 -10.00 21.09 -2.81
N ASP A 17 -10.64 21.60 -1.75
CA ASP A 17 -11.73 22.56 -1.91
C ASP A 17 -11.15 23.94 -2.28
N VAL A 18 -11.31 24.31 -3.54
CA VAL A 18 -10.87 25.60 -4.10
C VAL A 18 -12.04 26.57 -4.36
N SER A 19 -13.25 26.25 -3.88
CA SER A 19 -14.47 27.02 -4.15
C SER A 19 -14.40 28.51 -3.74
N ARG A 20 -13.47 28.86 -2.84
CA ARG A 20 -13.30 30.21 -2.30
C ARG A 20 -12.04 30.94 -2.80
N VAL A 21 -11.30 30.35 -3.74
CA VAL A 21 -10.07 30.95 -4.28
C VAL A 21 -10.43 31.79 -5.50
N PRO A 22 -10.27 33.13 -5.45
CA PRO A 22 -10.44 33.96 -6.64
C PRO A 22 -9.23 33.80 -7.56
N GLY A 23 -9.42 33.21 -8.75
CA GLY A 23 -8.38 33.07 -9.77
C GLY A 23 -8.42 31.71 -10.49
N ASP A 24 -7.49 31.53 -11.42
CA ASP A 24 -7.36 30.34 -12.28
C ASP A 24 -6.02 29.60 -12.10
N GLN A 25 -5.17 30.05 -11.18
CA GLN A 25 -3.84 29.47 -10.95
C GLN A 25 -3.77 28.71 -9.63
N LEU A 26 -3.52 27.40 -9.71
CA LEU A 26 -3.20 26.55 -8.55
C LEU A 26 -1.68 26.43 -8.36
N ARG A 27 -1.18 26.84 -7.18
CA ARG A 27 0.23 26.67 -6.79
C ARG A 27 0.33 25.76 -5.57
N ILE A 28 0.88 24.57 -5.77
CA ILE A 28 1.10 23.59 -4.70
C ILE A 28 2.56 23.69 -4.21
N ARG A 29 2.76 23.73 -2.90
CA ARG A 29 4.08 23.63 -2.27
C ARG A 29 4.12 22.42 -1.35
N ILE A 30 5.06 21.52 -1.62
CA ILE A 30 5.28 20.30 -0.84
C ILE A 30 6.61 20.44 -0.08
N ARG A 31 6.66 19.97 1.17
CA ARG A 31 7.85 20.03 2.03
C ARG A 31 8.04 18.71 2.79
N PRO A 32 8.53 17.64 2.14
CA PRO A 32 8.84 16.41 2.86
C PRO A 32 10.18 16.55 3.62
N PRO A 33 10.43 15.73 4.65
CA PRO A 33 11.77 15.53 5.19
C PRO A 33 12.75 15.09 4.08
N ALA A 34 14.00 15.53 4.18
CA ALA A 34 15.02 15.21 3.18
C ALA A 34 15.24 13.69 3.10
N GLY A 35 15.28 13.16 1.86
CA GLY A 35 15.56 11.74 1.60
C GLY A 35 14.41 10.77 1.87
N PHE A 36 13.23 11.25 2.29
CA PHE A 36 12.11 10.37 2.63
C PHE A 36 11.15 10.09 1.49
N TRP A 37 10.84 11.08 0.65
CA TRP A 37 9.85 10.93 -0.42
C TRP A 37 10.50 11.10 -1.79
N ALA A 38 10.22 10.16 -2.68
CA ALA A 38 10.48 10.29 -4.11
C ALA A 38 9.13 10.51 -4.80
N PHE A 39 9.01 11.61 -5.54
CA PHE A 39 7.82 11.88 -6.34
C PHE A 39 8.11 11.56 -7.79
N ASN A 40 7.20 10.86 -8.45
CA ASN A 40 7.31 10.52 -9.86
C ASN A 40 6.62 11.56 -10.75
N SER A 41 5.34 11.85 -10.47
CA SER A 41 4.52 12.74 -11.27
C SER A 41 3.46 13.44 -10.42
N PHE A 42 2.94 14.55 -10.95
CA PHE A 42 1.82 15.28 -10.38
C PHE A 42 0.82 15.58 -11.49
N ALA A 43 -0.47 15.41 -11.19
CA ALA A 43 -1.57 15.78 -12.06
C ALA A 43 -2.65 16.45 -11.23
N VAL A 44 -3.46 17.27 -11.89
CA VAL A 44 -4.66 17.88 -11.30
C VAL A 44 -5.80 17.59 -12.26
N ASP A 45 -6.89 17.08 -11.71
CA ASP A 45 -8.13 16.89 -12.43
C ASP A 45 -9.04 18.10 -12.16
N TYR A 46 -9.48 18.76 -13.23
CA TYR A 46 -10.42 19.87 -13.20
C TYR A 46 -11.76 19.49 -13.85
N THR A 47 -11.93 18.23 -14.22
CA THR A 47 -13.18 17.74 -14.79
C THR A 47 -14.26 17.69 -13.72
N SER A 48 -15.52 17.82 -14.14
CA SER A 48 -16.65 17.62 -13.23
C SER A 48 -16.77 16.15 -12.88
N ASP A 49 -17.05 15.85 -11.60
CA ASP A 49 -17.34 14.50 -11.17
C ASP A 49 -18.52 13.92 -11.98
N GLU A 50 -18.26 12.87 -12.74
CA GLU A 50 -19.30 12.12 -13.43
C GLU A 50 -19.90 11.06 -12.51
N SER A 51 -21.22 10.87 -12.59
CA SER A 51 -21.87 9.80 -11.83
C SER A 51 -21.43 8.43 -12.33
N VAL A 52 -20.74 7.68 -11.47
CA VAL A 52 -20.41 6.27 -11.73
C VAL A 52 -21.44 5.36 -11.06
N ARG A 53 -21.80 4.26 -11.74
CA ARG A 53 -22.63 3.22 -11.13
C ARG A 53 -21.76 2.09 -10.62
N VAL A 54 -21.67 1.98 -9.30
CA VAL A 54 -20.90 0.96 -8.60
C VAL A 54 -21.81 -0.22 -8.27
N GLU A 55 -21.31 -1.44 -8.47
CA GLU A 55 -21.97 -2.68 -8.09
C GLU A 55 -20.93 -3.56 -7.39
N THR A 56 -21.19 -3.90 -6.13
CA THR A 56 -20.34 -4.79 -5.35
C THR A 56 -20.80 -6.22 -5.56
N VAL A 57 -19.88 -7.09 -5.95
CA VAL A 57 -20.17 -8.50 -6.22
C VAL A 57 -19.39 -9.37 -5.23
N PRO A 58 -20.05 -10.21 -4.42
CA PRO A 58 -19.35 -11.16 -3.56
C PRO A 58 -18.73 -12.30 -4.39
N PRO A 59 -17.66 -12.95 -3.91
CA PRO A 59 -17.16 -14.15 -4.55
C PRO A 59 -18.23 -15.26 -4.52
N ALA A 60 -18.38 -15.99 -5.63
CA ALA A 60 -19.21 -17.19 -5.70
C ALA A 60 -18.42 -18.46 -5.36
N GLU A 61 -17.10 -18.44 -5.60
CA GLU A 61 -16.20 -19.52 -5.22
C GLU A 61 -14.88 -18.92 -4.72
N ALA A 62 -14.27 -19.57 -3.73
CA ALA A 62 -12.89 -19.34 -3.36
C ALA A 62 -12.24 -20.68 -3.00
N ARG A 63 -11.13 -21.01 -3.65
CA ARG A 63 -10.44 -22.29 -3.46
C ARG A 63 -8.94 -22.11 -3.34
N THR A 64 -8.29 -22.88 -2.46
CA THR A 64 -6.83 -22.97 -2.42
C THR A 64 -6.29 -23.66 -3.68
N ASP A 65 -4.97 -23.61 -3.87
CA ASP A 65 -4.25 -24.40 -4.87
C ASP A 65 -4.50 -25.92 -4.76
N HIS A 66 -4.84 -26.41 -3.58
CA HIS A 66 -5.24 -27.79 -3.31
C HIS A 66 -6.75 -28.07 -3.50
N GLY A 67 -7.53 -27.08 -3.94
CA GLY A 67 -8.96 -27.22 -4.23
C GLY A 67 -9.89 -27.13 -3.01
N GLN A 68 -9.35 -26.92 -1.80
CA GLN A 68 -10.13 -26.71 -0.59
C GLN A 68 -10.91 -25.40 -0.68
N SER A 69 -12.21 -25.43 -0.34
CA SER A 69 -13.01 -24.22 -0.27
C SER A 69 -12.59 -23.35 0.91
N VAL A 70 -12.36 -22.07 0.66
CA VAL A 70 -12.04 -21.02 1.65
C VAL A 70 -13.00 -19.83 1.50
N LEU A 71 -14.19 -20.08 0.93
CA LEU A 71 -15.18 -19.05 0.64
C LEU A 71 -15.74 -18.43 1.93
N ALA A 72 -15.92 -19.23 2.98
CA ALA A 72 -16.50 -18.74 4.23
C ALA A 72 -15.64 -17.65 4.88
N GLU A 73 -14.32 -17.79 4.76
CA GLU A 73 -13.29 -16.90 5.29
C GLU A 73 -13.01 -15.68 4.40
N LEU A 74 -13.58 -15.63 3.19
CA LEU A 74 -13.32 -14.59 2.19
C LEU A 74 -14.57 -13.85 1.70
N GLN A 75 -15.78 -14.34 2.04
CA GLN A 75 -17.05 -13.73 1.60
C GLN A 75 -17.48 -12.54 2.46
N GLY A 76 -16.96 -12.43 3.69
CA GLY A 76 -17.36 -11.44 4.68
C GLY A 76 -16.27 -10.42 4.98
N VAL A 77 -16.68 -9.27 5.53
CA VAL A 77 -15.77 -8.34 6.20
C VAL A 77 -15.95 -8.51 7.70
N ASP A 78 -15.38 -9.58 8.23
CA ASP A 78 -15.41 -9.93 9.65
C ASP A 78 -13.98 -10.20 10.14
N ASP A 79 -13.86 -10.82 11.31
CA ASP A 79 -12.56 -11.19 11.90
C ASP A 79 -12.12 -12.61 11.55
N SER A 80 -12.81 -13.28 10.61
CA SER A 80 -12.41 -14.56 10.03
C SER A 80 -11.56 -14.30 8.79
N TYR A 81 -10.29 -14.70 8.83
CA TYR A 81 -9.36 -14.52 7.72
C TYR A 81 -8.90 -15.87 7.18
N TYR A 82 -8.75 -15.96 5.85
CA TYR A 82 -8.01 -17.06 5.24
C TYR A 82 -6.51 -16.92 5.59
N GLU A 83 -5.98 -17.87 6.33
CA GLU A 83 -4.57 -17.90 6.72
C GLU A 83 -3.68 -18.49 5.62
N MET A 84 -2.56 -17.80 5.34
CA MET A 84 -1.53 -18.20 4.36
C MET A 84 -0.17 -18.35 5.07
N PRO A 85 -0.01 -19.36 5.96
CA PRO A 85 1.16 -19.48 6.82
C PRO A 85 2.45 -19.85 6.08
N ARG A 86 2.38 -20.38 4.85
CA ARG A 86 3.54 -20.79 4.08
C ARG A 86 3.74 -19.87 2.89
N ILE A 87 5.00 -19.63 2.57
CA ILE A 87 5.36 -18.89 1.36
C ILE A 87 4.82 -19.65 0.14
N GLY A 88 4.01 -18.97 -0.67
CA GLY A 88 3.39 -19.55 -1.86
C GLY A 88 1.93 -19.97 -1.69
N ASP A 89 1.40 -20.01 -0.45
CA ASP A 89 -0.02 -20.23 -0.23
C ASP A 89 -0.84 -19.18 -1.00
N CYS A 90 -1.88 -19.63 -1.71
CA CYS A 90 -2.75 -18.77 -2.48
C CYS A 90 -4.17 -19.32 -2.56
N ALA A 91 -5.11 -18.45 -2.90
CA ALA A 91 -6.48 -18.80 -3.20
C ALA A 91 -6.93 -18.18 -4.53
N TYR A 92 -7.72 -18.94 -5.28
CA TYR A 92 -8.36 -18.53 -6.51
C TYR A 92 -9.82 -18.19 -6.24
N LEU A 93 -10.21 -16.95 -6.51
CA LEU A 93 -11.58 -16.46 -6.33
C LEU A 93 -12.28 -16.36 -7.68
N ARG A 94 -13.57 -16.71 -7.71
CA ARG A 94 -14.45 -16.51 -8.87
C ARG A 94 -15.61 -15.61 -8.49
N PHE A 95 -15.84 -14.60 -9.32
CA PHE A 95 -16.92 -13.63 -9.14
C PHE A 95 -17.90 -13.75 -10.31
N PRO A 96 -19.21 -13.76 -10.06
CA PRO A 96 -20.19 -13.71 -11.13
C PRO A 96 -20.10 -12.35 -11.84
N ALA A 97 -19.86 -12.36 -13.15
CA ALA A 97 -19.77 -11.12 -13.92
C ALA A 97 -21.18 -10.55 -14.17
N PRO A 98 -21.50 -9.32 -13.75
CA PRO A 98 -22.79 -8.70 -14.07
C PRO A 98 -22.98 -8.56 -15.60
N PRO A 99 -24.23 -8.44 -16.09
CA PRO A 99 -24.48 -8.20 -17.51
C PRO A 99 -23.88 -6.87 -17.99
N SER A 100 -23.39 -6.83 -19.23
CA SER A 100 -22.89 -5.61 -19.86
C SER A 100 -24.03 -4.60 -20.05
N ARG A 101 -23.70 -3.31 -19.97
CA ARG A 101 -24.66 -2.22 -20.16
C ARG A 101 -24.31 -1.47 -21.44
N SER A 102 -25.31 -1.24 -22.28
CA SER A 102 -25.13 -0.54 -23.56
C SER A 102 -24.57 0.86 -23.31
N GLY A 103 -23.59 1.28 -24.13
CA GLY A 103 -22.94 2.59 -24.02
C GLY A 103 -21.99 2.77 -22.84
N MET A 104 -21.82 1.77 -21.96
CA MET A 104 -20.92 1.86 -20.80
C MET A 104 -19.68 0.97 -20.98
N LYS A 105 -18.53 1.46 -20.50
CA LYS A 105 -17.33 0.63 -20.30
C LYS A 105 -17.31 0.09 -18.87
N ARG A 106 -16.75 -1.11 -18.69
CA ARG A 106 -16.58 -1.75 -17.38
C ARG A 106 -15.12 -1.67 -16.95
N THR A 107 -14.92 -1.23 -15.71
CA THR A 107 -13.67 -1.36 -14.98
C THR A 107 -13.93 -2.26 -13.76
N VAL A 108 -12.95 -3.10 -13.42
CA VAL A 108 -13.05 -4.04 -12.30
C VAL A 108 -11.98 -3.68 -11.28
N PHE A 109 -12.38 -3.60 -10.02
CA PHE A 109 -11.49 -3.40 -8.88
C PHE A 109 -11.66 -4.55 -7.90
N LEU A 110 -10.55 -5.13 -7.46
CA LEU A 110 -10.56 -6.04 -6.32
C LEU A 110 -10.44 -5.20 -5.04
N HIS A 111 -11.48 -5.22 -4.22
CA HIS A 111 -11.43 -4.67 -2.87
C HIS A 111 -11.19 -5.82 -1.89
N SER A 112 -10.00 -5.87 -1.29
CA SER A 112 -9.60 -6.90 -0.34
C SER A 112 -9.11 -6.27 0.97
N ARG A 113 -9.21 -7.04 2.06
CA ARG A 113 -8.66 -6.71 3.37
C ARG A 113 -7.73 -7.84 3.78
N GLY A 114 -6.62 -7.47 4.39
CA GLY A 114 -5.65 -8.44 4.90
C GLY A 114 -4.52 -7.73 5.63
N TYR A 115 -3.75 -8.51 6.38
CA TYR A 115 -2.55 -8.04 7.03
C TYR A 115 -1.53 -9.16 7.03
N TYR A 116 -0.26 -8.80 7.11
CA TYR A 116 0.82 -9.76 7.26
C TYR A 116 1.30 -9.74 8.70
N ARG A 117 1.58 -10.93 9.24
CA ARG A 117 2.40 -11.07 10.44
C ARG A 117 3.81 -11.38 9.99
N LEU A 118 4.74 -10.50 10.33
CA LEU A 118 6.15 -10.75 10.08
C LEU A 118 6.65 -11.84 11.02
N HIS A 119 7.12 -12.95 10.46
CA HIS A 119 7.85 -13.97 11.21
C HIS A 119 9.28 -13.48 11.43
N LEU A 120 9.47 -12.60 12.41
CA LEU A 120 10.79 -12.10 12.80
C LEU A 120 11.42 -13.08 13.78
N THR A 121 12.45 -13.79 13.36
CA THR A 121 13.36 -14.49 14.28
C THR A 121 14.40 -13.47 14.76
N GLY A 122 14.11 -12.77 15.84
CA GLY A 122 15.10 -11.89 16.48
C GLY A 122 16.16 -12.72 17.21
N SER A 123 17.43 -12.48 16.92
CA SER A 123 18.56 -12.95 17.74
C SER A 123 19.32 -11.74 18.28
N GLY A 124 19.61 -11.74 19.58
CA GLY A 124 20.38 -10.68 20.24
C GLY A 124 19.53 -9.79 21.17
N ASP A 125 20.22 -8.99 21.98
CA ASP A 125 19.58 -8.06 22.90
C ASP A 125 19.03 -6.83 22.14
N PRO A 126 17.88 -6.27 22.57
CA PRO A 126 17.29 -5.11 21.92
C PRO A 126 18.18 -3.86 22.10
N ASP A 127 18.45 -3.15 21.00
CA ASP A 127 19.12 -1.83 21.02
C ASP A 127 18.12 -0.74 21.43
N THR A 128 17.84 -0.71 22.74
CA THR A 128 16.88 0.22 23.35
C THR A 128 17.31 1.68 23.25
N ALA A 129 18.62 1.95 23.23
CA ALA A 129 19.16 3.31 23.10
C ALA A 129 18.84 3.90 21.72
N THR A 130 19.11 3.15 20.64
CA THR A 130 18.76 3.58 19.28
C THR A 130 17.25 3.75 19.13
N LEU A 131 16.43 2.85 19.70
CA LEU A 131 14.97 2.98 19.67
C LEU A 131 14.48 4.25 20.36
N GLN A 132 15.07 4.60 21.50
CA GLN A 132 14.72 5.83 22.22
C GLN A 132 15.06 7.07 21.40
N GLN A 133 16.25 7.13 20.80
CA GLN A 133 16.65 8.24 19.92
C GLN A 133 15.68 8.41 18.74
N ILE A 134 15.32 7.32 18.07
CA ILE A 134 14.35 7.33 16.96
C ILE A 134 13.00 7.94 17.40
N GLN A 135 12.56 7.70 18.64
CA GLN A 135 11.28 8.19 19.14
C GLN A 135 11.33 9.65 19.60
N SER A 136 12.44 10.09 20.19
CA SER A 136 12.52 11.40 20.86
C SER A 136 13.20 12.50 20.03
N GLU A 137 14.06 12.14 19.08
CA GLU A 137 14.85 13.11 18.33
C GLU A 137 14.29 13.31 16.91
N PRO A 138 14.05 14.56 16.49
CA PRO A 138 13.69 14.87 15.12
C PRO A 138 14.70 14.26 14.13
N ASP A 139 14.20 13.70 13.03
CA ASP A 139 14.98 13.11 11.94
C ASP A 139 15.85 11.89 12.29
N ALA A 140 15.87 11.41 13.54
CA ALA A 140 16.73 10.29 13.96
C ALA A 140 16.46 8.99 13.19
N ALA A 141 15.20 8.69 12.85
CA ALA A 141 14.86 7.56 11.99
C ALA A 141 15.52 7.65 10.60
N ALA A 142 15.54 8.86 10.02
CA ALA A 142 16.13 9.11 8.70
C ALA A 142 17.64 8.96 8.71
N LEU A 143 18.27 9.55 9.72
CA LEU A 143 19.72 9.47 9.92
C LEU A 143 20.16 8.03 10.17
N PHE A 144 19.43 7.29 11.00
CA PHE A 144 19.69 5.87 11.25
C PHE A 144 19.60 5.05 9.95
N ALA A 145 18.53 5.22 9.18
CA ALA A 145 18.35 4.53 7.90
C ALA A 145 19.48 4.87 6.90
N ALA A 146 19.85 6.14 6.78
CA ALA A 146 20.94 6.59 5.92
C ALA A 146 22.29 5.99 6.32
N ALA A 147 22.59 5.94 7.62
CA ALA A 147 23.82 5.33 8.14
C ALA A 147 23.88 3.82 7.85
N ARG A 148 22.75 3.10 8.05
CA ARG A 148 22.64 1.66 7.74
C ARG A 148 22.80 1.39 6.25
N PHE A 149 22.17 2.19 5.38
CA PHE A 149 22.32 2.06 3.93
C PHE A 149 23.76 2.33 3.47
N ALA A 150 24.41 3.37 4.01
CA ALA A 150 25.81 3.67 3.68
C ALA A 150 26.75 2.54 4.11
N ALA A 151 26.54 1.94 5.29
CA ALA A 151 27.29 0.78 5.74
C ALA A 151 27.07 -0.44 4.85
N TRP A 152 25.82 -0.74 4.49
CA TRP A 152 25.49 -1.82 3.56
C TRP A 152 26.15 -1.64 2.20
N ARG A 153 26.10 -0.43 1.60
CA ARG A 153 26.76 -0.16 0.31
C ARG A 153 28.27 -0.38 0.35
N ARG A 154 28.94 0.08 1.41
CA ARG A 154 30.39 -0.16 1.58
C ARG A 154 30.72 -1.65 1.64
N ASN A 155 29.88 -2.43 2.30
CA ASN A 155 30.10 -3.86 2.49
C ASN A 155 29.66 -4.70 1.27
N SER A 156 28.89 -4.12 0.34
CA SER A 156 28.30 -4.83 -0.81
C SER A 156 28.99 -4.50 -2.15
N GLN A 157 30.04 -3.68 -2.16
CA GLN A 157 30.85 -3.44 -3.35
C GLN A 157 31.83 -4.61 -3.57
N PRO A 158 31.83 -5.29 -4.73
CA PRO A 158 32.87 -6.27 -5.03
C PRO A 158 34.23 -5.56 -5.15
N ALA A 159 35.28 -6.18 -4.62
CA ALA A 159 36.65 -5.68 -4.74
C ALA A 159 36.99 -5.53 -6.22
N SER A 160 37.33 -4.30 -6.64
CA SER A 160 37.86 -4.06 -7.98
C SER A 160 39.29 -4.63 -8.05
N HIS A 161 39.48 -5.65 -8.88
CA HIS A 161 40.80 -6.13 -9.30
C HIS A 161 41.33 -5.29 -10.46
#